data_AF-A0A8J5TA16-F1
#
_entry.id   AF-A0A8J5TA16-F1
#
_cell.length_a   1.000
_cell.length_b   1.000
_cell.length_c   1.000
_cell.angle_alpha   90.00
_cell.angle_beta   90.00
_cell.angle_gamma   90.00
#
_symmetry.space_group_name_H-M   'P 1'
#
loop_
_entity.id
_entity.type
_entity.pdbx_description
1 polymer ?
#
loop_
_entity_poly.entity_id
_entity_poly.type
_entity_poly.pdbx_seq_one_letter_code
_entity_poly.pdbx_strand_id
1 'polypeptide(L)'
;MVLSSNSSAEATPTQAQLLNIGNLVLTDKDSNNLWQSFEYPTNALLPGIRVGKDLKTGDEWSLSSWCSTVDPSPDDFYYVMETSVSP
;
A
#
# COMPACT_ATOMS: atom_id res chain seq x y z
N MET A 1 -7.00 -16.30 4.81
CA MET A 1 -7.41 -14.89 4.93
C MET A 1 -8.31 -14.55 3.75
N VAL A 2 -9.38 -13.81 3.99
CA VAL A 2 -10.19 -13.16 2.95
C VAL A 2 -9.97 -11.67 3.12
N LEU A 3 -9.51 -10.98 2.08
CA LEU A 3 -9.28 -9.54 2.06
C LEU A 3 -10.17 -8.92 0.98
N SER A 4 -10.73 -7.75 1.26
CA SER A 4 -11.46 -6.93 0.31
C SER A 4 -10.90 -5.50 0.33
N SER A 5 -10.81 -4.87 -0.84
CA SER A 5 -10.46 -3.45 -0.94
C SER A 5 -11.73 -2.61 -0.83
N ASN A 6 -11.69 -1.53 -0.04
CA ASN A 6 -12.79 -0.58 0.03
C ASN A 6 -12.52 0.56 -0.97
N SER A 7 -13.35 0.67 -2.00
CA SER A 7 -13.28 1.77 -2.98
C SER A 7 -14.45 2.73 -2.77
N SER A 8 -14.21 4.04 -2.82
CA SER A 8 -15.26 5.07 -2.70
C SER A 8 -16.14 5.22 -3.96
N ALA A 9 -15.88 4.45 -5.03
CA ALA A 9 -16.63 4.54 -6.27
C ALA A 9 -17.91 3.68 -6.24
N GLU A 10 -18.96 4.16 -6.90
CA GLU A 10 -20.15 3.35 -7.17
C GLU A 10 -19.76 2.10 -7.96
N ALA A 11 -20.51 1.01 -7.78
CA ALA A 11 -20.27 -0.31 -8.39
C ALA A 11 -20.34 -0.26 -9.92
N THR A 12 -19.28 0.25 -10.53
CA THR A 12 -19.03 0.33 -11.96
C THR A 12 -18.25 -0.90 -12.40
N PRO A 13 -18.27 -1.25 -13.69
CA PRO A 13 -17.37 -2.28 -14.19
C PRO A 13 -15.92 -1.85 -13.90
N THR A 14 -15.22 -2.69 -13.15
CA THR A 14 -13.85 -2.45 -12.69
C THR A 14 -12.89 -3.48 -13.26
N GLN A 15 -11.65 -3.06 -13.49
CA GLN A 15 -10.57 -3.94 -13.96
C GLN A 15 -9.41 -3.90 -12.97
N ALA A 16 -8.91 -5.08 -12.62
CA ALA A 16 -7.65 -5.24 -11.90
C ALA A 16 -6.50 -5.49 -12.88
N GLN A 17 -5.41 -4.74 -12.76
CA GLN A 17 -4.23 -4.86 -13.61
C GLN A 17 -2.95 -4.89 -12.76
N LEU A 18 -2.06 -5.85 -13.03
CA LEU A 18 -0.71 -5.86 -12.47
C LEU A 18 0.24 -5.16 -13.45
N LEU A 19 0.76 -4.00 -13.04
CA LEU A 19 1.74 -3.26 -13.82
C LEU A 19 3.11 -3.95 -13.79
N ASN A 20 3.93 -3.71 -14.82
CA ASN A 20 5.28 -4.29 -14.91
C ASN A 20 6.21 -3.91 -13.75
N ILE A 21 5.88 -2.86 -13.01
CA ILE A 21 6.60 -2.42 -11.79
C ILE A 21 6.19 -3.19 -10.53
N GLY A 22 5.21 -4.10 -10.64
CA GLY A 22 4.67 -4.88 -9.50
C GLY A 22 3.50 -4.21 -8.77
N ASN A 23 3.04 -3.04 -9.23
CA ASN A 23 1.88 -2.36 -8.66
C ASN A 23 0.58 -3.00 -9.19
N LEU A 24 -0.28 -3.48 -8.29
CA LEU A 24 -1.61 -3.97 -8.63
C LEU A 24 -2.59 -2.82 -8.49
N VAL A 25 -3.26 -2.45 -9.58
CA VAL A 25 -4.17 -1.30 -9.63
C VAL A 25 -5.58 -1.78 -9.96
N LEU A 26 -6.56 -1.25 -9.25
CA LEU A 26 -7.97 -1.38 -9.56
C LEU A 26 -8.43 -0.07 -10.22
N THR A 27 -9.04 -0.19 -11.41
CA THR A 27 -9.52 0.95 -12.20
C THR A 27 -10.99 0.80 -12.54
N ASP A 28 -11.70 1.91 -12.73
CA ASP A 28 -13.03 1.92 -13.33
C ASP A 28 -12.96 1.87 -14.88
N LYS A 29 -14.12 1.85 -15.52
CA LYS A 29 -14.25 1.89 -16.99
C LYS A 29 -13.61 3.13 -17.66
N ASP A 30 -13.50 4.23 -16.92
CA ASP A 30 -12.94 5.50 -17.37
C ASP A 30 -11.43 5.58 -17.07
N SER A 31 -10.84 4.46 -16.64
CA SER A 31 -9.44 4.31 -16.23
C SER A 31 -9.04 5.18 -15.03
N ASN A 32 -10.00 5.57 -14.19
CA ASN A 32 -9.68 6.23 -12.92
C ASN A 32 -9.17 5.19 -11.93
N ASN A 33 -8.08 5.51 -11.24
CA ASN A 33 -7.54 4.67 -10.18
C ASN A 33 -8.46 4.69 -8.97
N LEU A 34 -9.02 3.52 -8.64
CA LEU A 34 -9.88 3.33 -7.48
C LEU A 34 -9.11 2.84 -6.25
N TRP A 35 -8.04 2.08 -6.48
CA TRP A 35 -7.18 1.50 -5.46
C TRP A 35 -5.85 1.05 -6.08
N GLN A 36 -4.76 1.07 -5.33
CA GLN A 36 -3.48 0.50 -5.76
C GLN A 36 -2.70 -0.14 -4.59
N SER A 37 -1.95 -1.21 -4.87
CA SER A 37 -1.21 -1.94 -3.83
C SER A 37 -0.05 -1.14 -3.25
N PHE A 38 0.54 -0.23 -4.03
CA PHE A 38 1.67 0.60 -3.58
C PHE A 38 1.30 1.62 -2.48
N GLU A 39 0.01 1.85 -2.24
CA GLU A 39 -0.47 2.63 -1.09
C GLU A 39 -0.53 1.82 0.21
N TYR A 40 -0.40 0.49 0.12
CA TYR A 40 -0.50 -0.44 1.25
C TYR A 40 0.74 -1.36 1.29
N PRO A 41 1.93 -0.81 1.62
CA PRO A 41 3.15 -1.59 1.69
C PRO A 41 3.10 -2.66 2.79
N THR A 42 3.84 -3.76 2.58
CA THR A 42 4.00 -4.86 3.54
C THR A 42 5.48 -5.00 3.92
N ASN A 43 6.15 -6.10 3.59
CA ASN A 43 7.53 -6.38 4.00
C ASN A 43 8.59 -5.99 2.97
N ALA A 44 8.18 -5.58 1.77
CA ALA A 44 9.10 -5.33 0.65
C ALA A 44 8.97 -3.92 0.09
N LEU A 45 10.12 -3.28 -0.15
CA LEU A 45 10.21 -1.97 -0.79
C LEU A 45 10.52 -2.14 -2.28
N LEU A 46 9.54 -1.87 -3.13
CA LEU A 46 9.69 -1.83 -4.59
C LEU A 46 9.85 -0.38 -5.08
N PRO A 47 10.54 -0.14 -6.21
CA PRO A 47 10.58 1.19 -6.81
C PRO A 47 9.18 1.74 -7.06
N GLY A 48 8.86 2.90 -6.48
CA GLY A 48 7.56 3.56 -6.60
C GLY A 48 6.66 3.43 -5.37
N ILE A 49 6.97 2.53 -4.43
CA ILE A 49 6.31 2.51 -3.11
C ILE A 49 6.72 3.74 -2.30
N ARG A 50 5.78 4.27 -1.51
CA ARG A 50 6.04 5.36 -0.56
C ARG A 50 6.38 4.79 0.81
N VAL A 51 7.42 5.33 1.45
CA VAL A 51 7.74 5.12 2.86
C VAL A 51 8.02 6.47 3.48
N GLY A 52 7.39 6.75 4.62
CA GLY A 52 7.48 8.00 5.35
C GLY A 52 6.12 8.65 5.58
N LYS A 53 6.11 9.97 5.78
CA LYS A 53 4.92 10.68 6.23
C LYS A 53 4.54 11.82 5.28
N ASP A 54 3.29 11.87 4.86
CA ASP A 54 2.73 13.06 4.23
C ASP A 54 2.48 14.12 5.32
N LEU A 55 3.25 15.21 5.31
CA LEU A 55 3.15 16.26 6.32
C LEU A 55 1.89 17.13 6.18
N LYS A 56 1.17 17.04 5.06
CA LYS A 56 -0.08 17.78 4.84
C LYS A 56 -1.28 16.99 5.30
N THR A 57 -1.37 15.71 4.95
CA THR A 57 -2.51 14.84 5.32
C THR A 57 -2.29 14.13 6.65
N GLY A 58 -1.03 13.93 7.04
CA GLY A 58 -0.64 13.16 8.22
C GLY A 58 -0.49 11.66 7.96
N ASP A 59 -0.74 11.20 6.73
CA ASP A 59 -0.65 9.79 6.36
C ASP A 59 0.78 9.26 6.53
N GLU A 60 0.89 8.03 7.03
CA GLU A 60 2.17 7.39 7.28
C GLU A 60 2.24 6.04 6.57
N TRP A 61 3.34 5.81 5.86
CA TRP A 61 3.65 4.57 5.18
C TRP A 61 4.91 3.94 5.78
N SER A 62 4.76 2.71 6.26
CA SER A 62 5.83 1.92 6.88
C SER A 62 5.86 0.52 6.29
N LEU A 63 7.00 -0.16 6.39
CA LEU A 63 7.07 -1.60 6.11
C LEU A 63 6.91 -2.39 7.40
N SER A 64 6.23 -3.53 7.34
CA SER A 64 6.12 -4.50 8.44
C SER A 64 6.77 -5.82 8.04
N SER A 65 7.58 -6.40 8.93
CA SER A 65 8.15 -7.72 8.67
C SER A 65 7.08 -8.80 8.74
N TRP A 66 7.37 -9.93 8.11
CA TRP A 66 6.60 -11.15 8.31
C TRP A 66 6.98 -11.79 9.65
N CYS A 67 6.01 -12.44 10.29
CA CYS A 67 6.17 -13.26 11.49
C CYS A 67 7.18 -14.39 11.27
N SER A 68 7.16 -15.01 10.08
CA SER A 68 8.20 -15.97 9.68
C SER A 68 8.31 -16.10 8.16
N THR A 69 9.22 -16.96 7.68
CA THR A 69 9.36 -17.26 6.25
C THR A 69 8.15 -17.98 5.65
N VAL A 70 7.30 -18.58 6.48
CA VAL A 70 6.09 -19.33 6.06
C VAL A 70 4.80 -18.68 6.52
N ASP A 71 4.87 -17.68 7.40
CA ASP A 71 3.72 -16.92 7.89
C ASP A 71 3.87 -15.44 7.54
N PRO A 72 3.15 -14.95 6.51
CA PRO A 72 3.22 -13.56 6.07
C PRO A 72 2.42 -12.60 6.97
N SER A 73 1.89 -13.05 8.11
CA SER A 73 1.27 -12.18 9.09
C SER A 73 2.28 -11.12 9.60
N PRO A 74 1.85 -9.89 9.93
CA PRO A 74 2.74 -8.87 10.47
C PRO A 74 3.36 -9.29 11.81
N ASP A 75 4.65 -8.99 12.00
CA ASP A 75 5.37 -9.14 13.27
C ASP A 75 5.59 -7.78 13.95
N ASP A 76 6.36 -7.77 15.04
CA ASP A 76 6.67 -6.57 15.82
C ASP A 76 7.81 -5.70 15.24
N PHE A 77 8.40 -6.07 14.09
CA PHE A 77 9.44 -5.27 13.43
C PHE A 77 8.90 -4.43 12.28
N TYR A 78 9.21 -3.14 12.32
CA TYR A 78 8.79 -2.15 11.33
C TYR A 78 9.97 -1.35 10.81
N TYR A 79 9.90 -0.96 9.54
CA TYR A 79 10.78 0.05 8.95
C TYR A 79 9.98 1.33 8.74
N VAL A 80 10.32 2.37 9.50
CA VAL A 80 9.65 3.67 9.53
C VAL A 80 10.64 4.78 9.23
N MET A 81 10.17 5.85 8.59
CA MET A 81 10.95 7.08 8.45
C MET A 81 10.60 8.03 9.59
N GLU A 82 11.58 8.33 10.45
CA GLU A 82 11.40 9.34 11.48
C GLU A 82 11.30 10.72 10.81
N THR A 83 10.21 11.45 11.09
CA THR A 83 9.96 12.80 10.57
C THR A 83 9.84 13.85 11.67
N SER A 84 10.06 13.47 12.94
CA SER A 84 10.23 14.43 14.03
C SER A 84 11.43 15.31 13.75
N VAL A 85 11.20 16.62 13.63
CA VAL A 85 12.28 17.60 13.67
C VAL A 85 12.86 17.55 15.08
N SER A 86 14.11 17.12 15.24
CA SER A 86 14.82 17.30 16.51
C SER A 86 14.87 18.80 16.85
N PRO A 87 14.54 19.18 18.09
CA PRO A 87 14.61 20.58 18.54
C PRO A 87 16.03 21.15 18.52
#